data_AF-A0A427BRK8-F1
#
_entry.id   AF-A0A427BRK8-F1
#
_cell.length_a   1.000
_cell.length_b   1.000
_cell.length_c   1.000
_cell.angle_alpha   90.00
_cell.angle_beta   90.00
_cell.angle_gamma   90.00
#
_symmetry.space_group_name_H-M   'P 1'
#
loop_
_entity.id
_entity.type
_entity.pdbx_description
1 polymer ?
#
loop_
_entity_poly.entity_id
_entity_poly.type
_entity_poly.pdbx_seq_one_letter_code
_entity_poly.pdbx_strand_id
1 'polypeptide(L)'
;IQSWKNNWEDLTVFFEFPVDIRKIIYTTNLIENLNGKIRKYTKNKLSFPTDEAVMKSVYLAVREATKKWSMPVRNWGVIIDQFLILYQERVRL
;
A
#
# COMPACT_ATOMS: atom_id res chain seq x y z
N ILE A 1 5.05 3.59 -23.51
CA ILE A 1 6.38 2.96 -23.74
C ILE A 1 7.51 3.82 -23.19
N GLN A 2 7.56 5.14 -23.47
CA GLN A 2 8.65 5.99 -22.97
C GLN A 2 8.79 6.01 -21.44
N SER A 3 7.69 6.19 -20.69
CA SER A 3 7.73 6.15 -19.21
C SER A 3 8.26 4.81 -18.67
N TRP A 4 7.87 3.68 -19.27
CA TRP A 4 8.39 2.35 -18.88
C TRP A 4 9.89 2.22 -19.12
N LYS A 5 10.39 2.72 -20.25
CA LYS A 5 11.82 2.70 -20.57
C LYS A 5 12.62 3.62 -19.63
N ASN A 6 12.08 4.80 -19.34
CA ASN A 6 12.74 5.79 -18.48
C ASN A 6 12.85 5.33 -17.03
N ASN A 7 11.90 4.53 -16.54
CA ASN A 7 11.88 4.03 -15.16
C ASN A 7 12.22 2.54 -15.07
N TRP A 8 12.82 1.97 -16.12
CA TRP A 8 12.99 0.51 -16.23
C TRP A 8 13.83 -0.05 -15.08
N GLU A 9 14.92 0.61 -14.72
CA GLU A 9 15.81 0.21 -13.63
C GLU A 9 15.03 0.07 -12.31
N ASP A 10 14.29 1.11 -11.92
CA ASP A 10 13.46 1.10 -10.70
C ASP A 10 12.36 0.04 -10.72
N LEU A 11 11.70 -0.14 -11.87
CA LEU A 11 10.63 -1.12 -12.04
C LEU A 11 11.16 -2.56 -11.97
N THR A 12 12.41 -2.81 -12.39
CA THR A 12 12.98 -4.15 -12.39
C THR A 12 13.39 -4.67 -11.01
N VAL A 13 13.62 -3.79 -10.03
CA VAL A 13 13.91 -4.17 -8.62
C VAL A 13 12.81 -5.08 -8.05
N PHE A 14 11.57 -4.90 -8.51
CA PHE A 14 10.46 -5.77 -8.14
C PHE A 14 10.73 -7.27 -8.43
N PHE A 15 11.53 -7.60 -9.45
CA PHE A 15 11.86 -8.99 -9.80
C PHE A 15 12.90 -9.64 -8.87
N GLU A 16 13.58 -8.87 -8.02
CA GLU A 16 14.48 -9.40 -6.99
C GLU A 16 13.71 -10.15 -5.89
N PHE A 17 12.41 -9.88 -5.76
CA PHE A 17 11.56 -10.52 -4.75
C PHE A 17 11.01 -11.89 -5.20
N PRO A 18 10.96 -12.88 -4.30
CA PRO A 18 10.22 -14.13 -4.49
C PRO A 18 8.76 -13.90 -4.89
N VAL A 19 8.17 -14.90 -5.55
CA VAL A 19 6.80 -14.79 -6.09
C VAL A 19 5.75 -14.45 -5.03
N ASP A 20 5.91 -14.99 -3.81
CA ASP A 20 4.98 -14.74 -2.70
C ASP A 20 5.00 -13.28 -2.23
N ILE A 21 6.19 -12.65 -2.19
CA ILE A 21 6.35 -11.24 -1.84
C ILE A 21 5.87 -10.35 -3.00
N ARG A 22 6.22 -10.69 -4.24
CA ARG A 22 5.77 -9.97 -5.44
C ARG A 22 4.25 -9.85 -5.47
N LYS A 23 3.54 -10.93 -5.12
CA LYS A 23 2.08 -10.94 -5.04
C LYS A 23 1.50 -9.88 -4.13
N ILE A 24 2.13 -9.60 -2.99
CA ILE A 24 1.69 -8.52 -2.11
C ILE A 24 1.91 -7.16 -2.80
N ILE A 25 3.09 -6.95 -3.37
CA ILE A 25 3.48 -5.67 -3.97
C ILE A 25 2.59 -5.31 -5.17
N TYR A 26 2.37 -6.23 -6.12
CA TYR A 26 1.61 -5.91 -7.33
C TYR A 26 0.09 -5.87 -7.11
N THR A 27 -0.42 -6.33 -5.97
CA THR A 27 -1.85 -6.22 -5.68
C THR A 27 -2.25 -4.77 -5.41
N THR A 28 -2.57 -4.05 -6.48
CA THR A 28 -3.04 -2.66 -6.43
C THR A 28 -4.34 -2.49 -5.66
N ASN A 29 -5.10 -3.57 -5.47
CA ASN A 29 -6.43 -3.55 -4.85
C ASN A 29 -6.43 -2.89 -3.47
N LEU A 30 -5.36 -3.02 -2.67
CA LEU A 30 -5.29 -2.39 -1.34
C LEU A 30 -5.15 -0.87 -1.43
N ILE A 31 -4.21 -0.39 -2.26
CA ILE A 31 -3.95 1.04 -2.47
C ILE A 31 -5.13 1.70 -3.19
N GLU A 32 -5.65 1.08 -4.24
CA GLU A 32 -6.79 1.59 -5.00
C GLU A 32 -8.09 1.61 -4.16
N ASN A 33 -8.33 0.60 -3.32
CA ASN A 33 -9.47 0.61 -2.40
C ASN A 33 -9.38 1.76 -1.40
N LEU A 34 -8.20 2.00 -0.83
CA LEU A 34 -7.98 3.11 0.10
C LEU A 34 -8.18 4.46 -0.60
N ASN A 35 -7.54 4.66 -1.75
CA ASN A 35 -7.67 5.88 -2.56
C ASN A 35 -9.14 6.14 -2.95
N GLY A 36 -9.87 5.09 -3.34
CA GLY A 36 -11.30 5.16 -3.62
C GLY A 36 -12.12 5.62 -2.42
N LYS A 37 -11.82 5.11 -1.21
CA LYS A 37 -12.47 5.57 0.02
C LYS A 37 -12.14 7.03 0.34
N ILE A 38 -10.88 7.44 0.25
CA ILE A 38 -10.48 8.83 0.48
C ILE A 38 -11.21 9.76 -0.48
N ARG A 39 -11.19 9.46 -1.80
CA ARG A 39 -11.93 10.20 -2.82
C ARG A 39 -13.43 10.25 -2.53
N LYS A 40 -14.04 9.15 -2.07
CA LYS A 40 -15.46 9.13 -1.70
C LYS A 40 -15.80 10.13 -0.59
N TYR A 41 -14.92 10.30 0.40
CA TYR A 41 -15.14 11.23 1.51
C TYR A 41 -14.81 12.69 1.16
N THR A 42 -13.90 12.91 0.20
CA THR A 42 -13.51 14.27 -0.22
C THR A 42 -14.34 14.81 -1.39
N LYS A 43 -14.90 13.97 -2.27
CA LYS A 43 -15.58 14.40 -3.52
C LYS A 43 -16.76 15.36 -3.32
N ASN A 44 -17.44 15.31 -2.17
CA ASN A 44 -18.60 16.14 -1.88
C ASN A 44 -18.21 17.50 -1.25
N LYS A 45 -16.91 17.76 -1.07
CA LYS A 45 -16.37 19.02 -0.56
C LYS A 45 -15.63 19.72 -1.71
N LEU A 46 -16.21 20.82 -2.21
CA LEU A 46 -15.60 21.64 -3.27
C LEU A 46 -14.33 22.36 -2.79
N SER A 47 -14.27 22.73 -1.51
CA SER A 47 -13.10 23.30 -0.87
C SER A 47 -13.09 22.97 0.63
N PHE A 48 -11.90 23.04 1.23
CA PHE A 48 -11.71 22.98 2.67
C PHE A 48 -11.31 24.38 3.18
N PRO A 49 -11.81 24.82 4.34
CA PRO A 49 -11.52 26.14 4.89
C PRO A 49 -10.08 26.28 5.41
N THR A 50 -9.46 25.17 5.81
CA THR A 50 -8.09 25.10 6.33
C THR A 50 -7.44 23.78 5.97
N ASP A 51 -6.11 23.73 6.01
CA ASP A 51 -5.32 22.49 5.82
C ASP A 51 -5.65 21.44 6.89
N GLU A 52 -5.91 21.87 8.12
CA GLU A 52 -6.33 21.00 9.22
C GLU A 52 -7.68 20.31 8.92
N ALA A 53 -8.60 21.00 8.25
CA ALA A 53 -9.91 20.44 7.91
C ALA A 53 -9.79 19.31 6.88
N VAL A 54 -8.92 19.47 5.85
CA VAL A 54 -8.66 18.39 4.88
C VAL A 54 -7.92 17.23 5.54
N MET A 55 -6.92 17.52 6.38
CA MET A 55 -6.16 16.49 7.10
C MET A 55 -7.08 15.64 7.99
N LYS A 56 -7.99 16.29 8.73
CA LYS A 56 -8.99 15.60 9.56
C LYS A 56 -9.94 14.75 8.72
N SER A 57 -10.36 15.23 7.55
CA SER A 57 -11.21 14.45 6.64
C SER A 57 -10.53 13.19 6.12
N VAL A 58 -9.26 13.30 5.70
CA VAL A 58 -8.46 12.15 5.25
C VAL A 58 -8.23 11.18 6.40
N TYR A 59 -7.88 11.68 7.59
CA TYR A 59 -7.72 10.85 8.80
C TYR A 59 -8.98 10.04 9.12
N LEU A 60 -10.16 10.67 9.10
CA LEU A 60 -11.42 9.98 9.36
C LEU A 60 -11.73 8.92 8.30
N ALA A 61 -11.44 9.20 7.02
CA ALA A 61 -11.59 8.24 5.94
C ALA A 61 -10.68 7.01 6.12
N VAL A 62 -9.41 7.22 6.47
CA VAL A 62 -8.44 6.14 6.75
C VAL A 62 -8.88 5.35 7.98
N ARG A 63 -9.25 6.02 9.07
CA ARG A 63 -9.73 5.37 10.30
C ARG A 63 -10.96 4.49 10.06
N GLU A 64 -11.90 4.93 9.22
CA GLU A 64 -13.05 4.09 8.85
C GLU A 64 -12.64 2.93 7.92
N ALA A 65 -11.66 3.14 7.05
CA ALA A 65 -11.14 2.10 6.18
C ALA A 65 -10.46 0.97 6.96
N THR A 66 -9.63 1.33 7.94
CA THR A 66 -8.80 0.39 8.72
C THR A 66 -9.62 -0.49 9.66
N LYS A 67 -10.81 -0.05 10.11
CA LYS A 67 -11.73 -0.90 10.90
C LYS A 67 -12.06 -2.24 10.23
N LYS A 68 -11.99 -2.30 8.90
CA LYS A 68 -12.28 -3.50 8.11
C LYS A 68 -11.04 -4.35 7.81
N TRP A 69 -9.85 -3.91 8.21
CA TRP A 69 -8.58 -4.60 7.99
C TRP A 69 -8.27 -5.58 9.13
N SER A 70 -9.20 -6.50 9.38
CA SER A 70 -9.04 -7.55 10.39
C SER A 70 -8.47 -8.85 9.83
N MET A 71 -8.58 -9.05 8.52
CA MET A 71 -8.11 -10.29 7.88
C MET A 71 -6.58 -10.29 7.75
N PRO A 72 -5.89 -11.35 8.19
CA PRO A 72 -4.45 -11.46 8.05
C PRO A 72 -4.07 -11.60 6.57
N VAL A 73 -2.83 -11.23 6.26
CA VAL A 73 -2.25 -11.47 4.94
C VAL A 73 -2.17 -12.98 4.71
N ARG A 74 -2.66 -13.44 3.56
CA ARG A 74 -2.63 -14.86 3.21
C ARG A 74 -1.17 -15.31 3.07
N ASN A 75 -0.84 -16.49 3.61
CA ASN A 75 0.50 -17.08 3.59
C ASN A 75 1.58 -16.22 4.31
N TRP A 76 1.19 -15.39 5.28
CA TRP A 76 2.12 -14.48 5.95
C TRP A 76 3.34 -15.16 6.58
N GLY A 77 3.20 -16.37 7.13
CA GLY A 77 4.35 -17.12 7.68
C GLY A 77 5.43 -17.40 6.64
N VAL A 78 5.05 -17.93 5.47
CA VAL A 78 5.98 -18.18 4.35
C VAL A 78 6.64 -16.88 3.89
N ILE A 79 5.88 -15.79 3.81
CA ILE A 79 6.39 -14.48 3.41
C ILE A 79 7.41 -13.94 4.42
N ILE A 80 7.14 -14.08 5.72
CA ILE A 80 8.08 -13.71 6.78
C ILE A 80 9.36 -14.53 6.67
N ASP A 81 9.28 -15.85 6.45
CA ASP A 81 10.46 -16.71 6.30
C ASP A 81 11.33 -16.27 5.12
N GLN A 82 10.71 -15.90 3.99
CA GLN A 82 11.43 -15.33 2.84
C GLN A 82 12.12 -13.99 3.21
N PHE A 83 11.46 -13.12 3.97
CA PHE A 83 12.07 -11.87 4.43
C PHE A 83 13.22 -12.08 5.41
N LEU A 84 13.14 -13.08 6.29
CA LEU A 84 14.25 -13.45 7.17
C LEU A 84 15.46 -13.89 6.36
N ILE A 85 15.27 -14.68 5.30
CA ILE A 85 16.37 -15.13 4.44
C ILE A 85 16.98 -13.94 3.68
N LEU A 86 16.16 -13.07 3.08
CA LEU A 86 16.63 -11.94 2.28
C LEU A 86 17.28 -10.83 3.11
N TYR A 87 16.81 -10.61 4.34
CA TYR A 87 17.20 -9.48 5.19
C TYR A 87 17.46 -9.90 6.65
N GLN A 88 18.29 -10.92 6.83
CA GLN A 88 18.63 -11.56 8.12
C GLN A 88 18.94 -10.56 9.24
N GLU A 89 19.69 -9.50 8.95
CA GLU A 89 20.13 -8.53 9.96
C GLU A 89 19.07 -7.46 10.29
N ARG A 90 18.02 -7.32 9.45
CA ARG A 90 16.99 -6.28 9.59
C ARG A 90 15.70 -6.79 10.22
N VAL A 91 15.33 -8.03 9.95
CA VAL A 91 14.09 -8.62 10.46
C VAL A 91 14.41 -9.49 11.67
N ARG A 92 13.91 -9.08 12.84
CA ARG A 92 13.97 -9.86 14.07
C ARG A 92 12.54 -10.24 14.46
N LEU A 93 12.31 -11.54 14.63
CA LEU A 93 11.04 -12.07 15.15
C LEU A 93 11.08 -12.15 16.67
#